data_AF-A0A9X1B3R9-F1
#
_entry.id   AF-A0A9X1B3R9-F1
#
_cell.length_a   1.000
_cell.length_b   1.000
_cell.length_c   1.000
_cell.angle_alpha   90.00
_cell.angle_beta   90.00
_cell.angle_gamma   90.00
#
_symmetry.space_group_name_H-M   'P 1'
#
loop_
_entity.id
_entity.type
_entity.pdbx_description
1 polymer ?
#
loop_
_entity_poly.entity_id
_entity_poly.type
_entity_poly.pdbx_seq_one_letter_code
_entity_poly.pdbx_strand_id
1 'polypeptide(L)'
;MACDGNDHRLLPNLKPLHLAILTALATPTVPAAAQNATWQGGTGNWNDTAQWDTGNVPSSANDVLIDGGKTGTDSVANVNVSSAAGNLTIDTGDAVDINNATTLSIHGASILNDGEIGITSTGGTTSLSIQGDTTLTGSGSVQMSNQTVNRIIGVTGSTLTQSANHSISGSGSIGGNFIGLDNAGVIEAVGSAGLTLNLRGTNDETR
;
A
#
# COMPACT_ATOMS: atom_id res chain seq x y z
N MET A 1 -35.64 78.12 -59.17
CA MET A 1 -34.43 78.17 -60.03
C MET A 1 -33.24 77.88 -59.12
N ALA A 2 -32.32 77.02 -59.59
CA ALA A 2 -31.21 76.35 -58.88
C ALA A 2 -31.68 75.23 -57.93
N CYS A 3 -31.58 73.94 -58.30
CA CYS A 3 -30.40 73.06 -58.49
C CYS A 3 -29.65 72.80 -57.18
N ASP A 4 -29.64 71.56 -56.68
CA ASP A 4 -28.45 70.69 -56.68
C ASP A 4 -28.72 69.42 -55.85
N GLY A 5 -28.24 68.28 -56.32
CA GLY A 5 -28.38 66.98 -55.67
C GLY A 5 -27.24 66.72 -54.68
N ASN A 6 -27.50 65.91 -53.65
CA ASN A 6 -26.49 64.99 -53.16
C ASN A 6 -27.13 63.85 -52.37
N ASP A 7 -26.97 62.66 -52.93
CA ASP A 7 -27.52 61.39 -52.50
C ASP A 7 -26.66 60.83 -51.35
N HIS A 8 -27.00 61.18 -50.11
CA HIS A 8 -26.33 60.65 -48.93
C HIS A 8 -26.94 59.32 -48.49
N ARG A 9 -26.53 58.23 -49.17
CA ARG A 9 -26.75 56.85 -48.67
C ARG A 9 -26.03 56.68 -47.34
N LEU A 10 -26.78 56.83 -46.24
CA LEU A 10 -26.33 56.52 -44.89
C LEU A 10 -26.12 55.01 -44.74
N LEU A 11 -24.88 54.60 -44.43
CA LEU A 11 -24.53 53.22 -44.11
C LEU A 11 -25.14 52.81 -42.76
N PRO A 12 -25.62 51.56 -42.59
CA PRO A 12 -26.17 51.11 -41.32
C PRO A 12 -25.07 50.91 -40.26
N ASN A 13 -25.43 51.28 -39.03
CA ASN A 13 -24.59 51.27 -37.84
C ASN A 13 -24.34 49.83 -37.34
N LEU A 14 -23.13 49.30 -37.52
CA LEU A 14 -22.71 47.98 -37.01
C LEU A 14 -22.39 48.08 -35.51
N LYS A 15 -23.15 47.37 -34.67
CA LYS A 15 -22.83 47.23 -33.23
C LYS A 15 -21.64 46.27 -33.04
N PRO A 16 -20.69 46.57 -32.12
CA PRO A 16 -19.55 45.69 -31.89
C PRO A 16 -19.97 44.40 -31.15
N LEU A 17 -19.59 43.26 -31.73
CA LEU A 17 -19.73 41.93 -31.14
C LEU A 17 -18.68 41.78 -30.02
N HIS A 18 -19.12 41.65 -28.77
CA HIS A 18 -18.23 41.38 -27.65
C HIS A 18 -17.85 39.89 -27.66
N LEU A 19 -16.61 39.60 -28.01
CA LEU A 19 -16.05 38.25 -27.97
C LEU A 19 -15.69 37.91 -26.51
N ALA A 20 -16.50 37.08 -25.86
CA ALA A 20 -16.16 36.53 -24.55
C ALA A 20 -15.08 35.45 -24.73
N ILE A 21 -13.84 35.77 -24.38
CA ILE A 21 -12.75 34.80 -24.34
C ILE A 21 -12.90 34.00 -23.04
N LEU A 22 -13.35 32.76 -23.16
CA LEU A 22 -13.38 31.80 -22.06
C LEU A 22 -11.99 31.17 -21.93
N THR A 23 -11.18 31.64 -20.97
CA THR A 23 -9.91 31.01 -20.65
C THR A 23 -10.17 29.71 -19.91
N ALA A 24 -9.97 28.58 -20.59
CA ALA A 24 -9.92 27.27 -19.95
C ALA A 24 -8.66 27.19 -19.06
N LEU A 25 -8.83 27.25 -17.74
CA LEU A 25 -7.76 26.88 -16.81
C LEU A 25 -7.57 25.36 -16.88
N ALA A 26 -6.45 24.92 -17.46
CA ALA A 26 -6.01 23.54 -17.31
C ALA A 26 -5.58 23.33 -15.85
N THR A 27 -6.37 22.60 -15.08
CA THR A 27 -5.93 22.13 -13.75
C THR A 27 -4.96 20.98 -13.95
N PRO A 28 -3.69 21.08 -13.51
CA PRO A 28 -2.80 19.93 -13.52
C PRO A 28 -3.42 18.84 -12.63
N THR A 29 -3.68 17.67 -13.21
CA THR A 29 -4.08 16.50 -12.44
C THR A 29 -2.86 16.04 -11.65
N VAL A 30 -2.80 16.41 -10.38
CA VAL A 30 -1.84 15.81 -9.45
C VAL A 30 -2.31 14.36 -9.22
N PRO A 31 -1.42 13.36 -9.26
CA PRO A 31 -1.79 12.01 -8.86
C PRO A 31 -2.47 12.06 -7.49
N ALA A 32 -3.64 11.44 -7.34
CA ALA A 32 -4.29 11.34 -6.04
C ALA A 32 -3.36 10.53 -5.13
N ALA A 33 -2.86 11.15 -4.06
CA ALA A 33 -2.16 10.43 -3.01
C ALA A 33 -3.14 9.41 -2.40
N ALA A 34 -2.63 8.23 -2.02
CA ALA A 34 -3.41 7.26 -1.28
C ALA A 34 -3.95 7.92 0.01
N GLN A 35 -5.21 7.60 0.35
CA GLN A 35 -5.81 8.16 1.55
C GLN A 35 -5.38 7.34 2.77
N ASN A 36 -4.90 8.00 3.82
CA ASN A 36 -4.56 7.32 5.07
C ASN A 36 -5.80 6.66 5.70
N ALA A 37 -5.60 5.47 6.25
CA ALA A 37 -6.53 4.82 7.17
C ALA A 37 -5.77 4.41 8.43
N THR A 38 -6.11 5.05 9.55
CA THR A 38 -5.41 4.90 10.83
C THR A 38 -6.21 4.01 11.74
N TRP A 39 -5.56 2.97 12.28
CA TRP A 39 -6.13 2.17 13.36
C TRP A 39 -6.33 3.06 14.59
N GLN A 40 -7.43 2.94 15.34
CA GLN A 40 -7.71 3.87 16.45
C GLN A 40 -6.96 3.53 17.74
N GLY A 41 -6.37 2.33 17.80
CA GLY A 41 -5.52 1.83 18.88
C GLY A 41 -6.07 0.58 19.57
N GLY A 42 -5.18 -0.15 20.25
CA GLY A 42 -5.52 -1.37 20.98
C GLY A 42 -5.70 -2.61 20.09
N THR A 43 -6.16 -3.71 20.67
CA THR A 43 -6.35 -4.98 19.98
C THR A 43 -7.74 -5.10 19.37
N GLY A 44 -7.83 -5.48 18.08
CA GLY A 44 -9.10 -5.66 17.39
C GLY A 44 -8.98 -6.36 16.04
N ASN A 45 -10.12 -6.55 15.38
CA ASN A 45 -10.22 -7.20 14.07
C ASN A 45 -10.09 -6.19 12.93
N TRP A 46 -9.25 -6.46 11.94
CA TRP A 46 -9.02 -5.62 10.77
C TRP A 46 -10.32 -5.30 10.03
N ASN A 47 -11.26 -6.25 9.95
CA ASN A 47 -12.53 -6.04 9.25
C ASN A 47 -13.59 -5.24 10.05
N ASP A 48 -13.29 -4.84 11.29
CA ASP A 48 -14.18 -4.01 12.09
C ASP A 48 -13.99 -2.54 11.71
N THR A 49 -14.99 -1.96 11.05
CA THR A 49 -14.95 -0.56 10.62
C THR A 49 -14.81 0.44 11.77
N ALA A 50 -15.20 0.07 12.98
CA ALA A 50 -15.07 0.92 14.16
C ALA A 50 -13.61 1.07 14.63
N GLN A 51 -12.71 0.18 14.19
CA GLN A 51 -11.28 0.26 14.51
C GLN A 51 -10.52 1.24 13.63
N TRP A 52 -11.14 1.78 12.58
CA TRP A 52 -10.50 2.68 11.63
C TRP A 52 -11.04 4.10 11.75
N ASP A 53 -10.17 5.11 11.71
CA ASP A 53 -10.53 6.53 11.77
C ASP A 53 -11.44 6.96 10.60
N THR A 54 -11.29 6.31 9.44
CA THR A 54 -12.12 6.54 8.25
C THR A 54 -13.53 5.97 8.39
N GLY A 55 -13.80 5.14 9.41
CA GLY A 55 -15.03 4.37 9.54
C GLY A 55 -15.23 3.31 8.46
N ASN A 56 -14.17 2.93 7.73
CA ASN A 56 -14.18 1.94 6.66
C ASN A 56 -12.98 1.00 6.79
N VAL A 57 -13.13 -0.25 6.35
CA VAL A 57 -12.00 -1.20 6.26
C VAL A 57 -11.06 -0.73 5.14
N PRO A 58 -9.73 -0.64 5.37
CA PRO A 58 -8.77 -0.26 4.35
C PRO A 58 -8.79 -1.18 3.14
N SER A 59 -8.50 -0.58 1.99
CA SER A 59 -8.34 -1.26 0.70
C SER A 59 -6.93 -1.03 0.15
N SER A 60 -6.66 -1.52 -1.07
CA SER A 60 -5.41 -1.24 -1.79
C SER A 60 -5.16 0.25 -2.09
N ALA A 61 -6.19 1.10 -1.98
CA ALA A 61 -6.08 2.55 -2.18
C ALA A 61 -5.69 3.32 -0.91
N ASN A 62 -5.52 2.62 0.23
CA ASN A 62 -5.30 3.26 1.53
C ASN A 62 -3.90 3.00 2.06
N ASP A 63 -3.21 4.05 2.48
CA ASP A 63 -2.01 3.90 3.30
C ASP A 63 -2.43 3.60 4.73
N VAL A 64 -2.06 2.43 5.24
CA VAL A 64 -2.47 1.96 6.56
C VAL A 64 -1.42 2.37 7.59
N LEU A 65 -1.90 3.00 8.67
CA LEU A 65 -1.10 3.34 9.84
C LEU A 65 -1.69 2.59 11.03
N ILE A 66 -0.92 1.70 11.65
CA ILE A 66 -1.33 1.09 12.90
C ILE A 66 -1.10 2.13 14.00
N ASP A 67 -2.21 2.62 14.52
CA ASP A 67 -2.39 3.58 15.61
C ASP A 67 -1.84 5.00 15.41
N GLY A 68 -1.02 5.19 14.38
CA GLY A 68 -0.52 6.48 13.96
C GLY A 68 0.52 7.06 14.93
N GLY A 69 1.32 6.20 15.57
CA GLY A 69 2.39 6.57 16.48
C GLY A 69 1.88 6.89 17.89
N LYS A 70 0.79 6.24 18.32
CA LYS A 70 0.13 6.54 19.59
C LYS A 70 0.95 5.97 20.76
N THR A 71 1.71 6.84 21.41
CA THR A 71 2.53 6.42 22.55
C THR A 71 1.69 5.89 23.73
N GLY A 72 2.13 4.77 24.32
CA GLY A 72 1.54 4.22 25.55
C GLY A 72 0.29 3.37 25.34
N THR A 73 -0.01 3.00 24.09
CA THR A 73 -1.05 2.02 23.75
C THR A 73 -0.47 1.08 22.71
N ASP A 74 -0.12 -0.14 23.11
CA ASP A 74 0.27 -1.17 22.16
C ASP A 74 -0.98 -1.62 21.39
N SER A 75 -0.89 -1.63 20.06
CA SER A 75 -2.01 -1.95 19.16
C SER A 75 -1.77 -3.26 18.42
N VAL A 76 -2.82 -4.07 18.27
CA VAL A 76 -2.74 -5.32 17.50
C VAL A 76 -3.92 -5.41 16.54
N ALA A 77 -3.64 -5.21 15.25
CA ALA A 77 -4.63 -5.32 14.19
C ALA A 77 -4.65 -6.73 13.60
N ASN A 78 -5.71 -7.49 13.90
CA ASN A 78 -5.84 -8.89 13.49
C ASN A 78 -6.49 -8.98 12.09
N VAL A 79 -5.76 -9.39 11.07
CA VAL A 79 -6.29 -9.67 9.71
C VAL A 79 -7.11 -10.96 9.74
N ASN A 80 -8.33 -10.85 10.27
CA ASN A 80 -9.29 -11.94 10.48
C ASN A 80 -10.06 -12.34 9.20
N VAL A 81 -9.99 -11.52 8.16
CA VAL A 81 -10.46 -11.79 6.80
C VAL A 81 -9.42 -11.24 5.84
N SER A 82 -9.15 -11.94 4.73
CA SER A 82 -8.18 -11.48 3.74
C SER A 82 -8.46 -10.04 3.31
N SER A 83 -7.44 -9.19 3.40
CA SER A 83 -7.55 -7.73 3.29
C SER A 83 -6.39 -7.15 2.49
N ALA A 84 -6.44 -5.85 2.24
CA ALA A 84 -5.41 -5.15 1.47
C ALA A 84 -5.04 -3.81 2.11
N ALA A 85 -3.84 -3.36 1.79
CA ALA A 85 -3.36 -2.01 2.03
C ALA A 85 -2.62 -1.51 0.79
N GLY A 86 -2.52 -0.19 0.65
CA GLY A 86 -1.52 0.50 -0.16
C GLY A 86 -0.15 0.31 0.51
N ASN A 87 0.34 1.32 1.23
CA ASN A 87 1.48 1.14 2.14
C ASN A 87 1.03 0.69 3.53
N LEU A 88 1.96 0.19 4.33
CA LEU A 88 1.73 -0.21 5.72
C LEU A 88 2.80 0.40 6.63
N THR A 89 2.37 1.07 7.70
CA THR A 89 3.23 1.59 8.77
C THR A 89 2.81 0.97 10.10
N ILE A 90 3.77 0.38 10.82
CA ILE A 90 3.60 -0.23 12.14
C ILE A 90 4.68 0.36 13.05
N ASP A 91 4.26 1.05 14.10
CA ASP A 91 5.18 1.68 15.05
C ASP A 91 5.65 0.70 16.12
N THR A 92 6.65 1.10 16.90
CA THR A 92 7.19 0.27 17.99
C THR A 92 6.13 0.02 19.06
N GLY A 93 5.94 -1.27 19.41
CA GLY A 93 4.91 -1.71 20.36
C GLY A 93 3.67 -2.28 19.65
N ASP A 94 3.51 -1.98 18.36
CA ASP A 94 2.37 -2.43 17.59
C ASP A 94 2.62 -3.70 16.80
N ALA A 95 1.53 -4.36 16.42
CA ALA A 95 1.56 -5.52 15.56
C ALA A 95 0.40 -5.56 14.55
N VAL A 96 0.67 -6.23 13.43
CA VAL A 96 -0.33 -6.76 12.52
C VAL A 96 -0.24 -8.28 12.50
N ASP A 97 -1.30 -8.94 12.95
CA ASP A 97 -1.37 -10.41 12.94
C ASP A 97 -2.21 -10.89 11.76
N ILE A 98 -1.55 -11.56 10.81
CA ILE A 98 -2.22 -12.24 9.69
C ILE A 98 -2.71 -13.59 10.19
N ASN A 99 -4.00 -13.65 10.52
CA ASN A 99 -4.61 -14.84 11.11
C ASN A 99 -4.61 -16.04 10.16
N ASN A 100 -4.68 -17.23 10.75
CA ASN A 100 -4.75 -18.49 10.02
C ASN A 100 -5.76 -18.45 8.85
N ALA A 101 -5.33 -18.92 7.69
CA ALA A 101 -6.12 -19.01 6.46
C ALA A 101 -6.53 -17.66 5.84
N THR A 102 -5.82 -16.57 6.16
CA THR A 102 -6.03 -15.26 5.53
C THR A 102 -4.80 -14.77 4.77
N THR A 103 -4.97 -13.67 4.04
CA THR A 103 -3.89 -13.00 3.32
C THR A 103 -3.99 -11.50 3.52
N LEU A 104 -2.87 -10.85 3.80
CA LEU A 104 -2.74 -9.39 3.71
C LEU A 104 -1.99 -9.04 2.42
N SER A 105 -2.63 -8.30 1.52
CA SER A 105 -2.06 -7.88 0.24
C SER A 105 -1.60 -6.42 0.28
N ILE A 106 -0.31 -6.19 0.09
CA ILE A 106 0.32 -4.86 0.08
C ILE A 106 0.51 -4.40 -1.37
N HIS A 107 -0.15 -3.32 -1.76
CA HIS A 107 -0.14 -2.78 -3.12
C HIS A 107 0.81 -1.60 -3.31
N GLY A 108 1.23 -1.00 -2.20
CA GLY A 108 2.20 0.07 -2.16
C GLY A 108 3.64 -0.43 -2.22
N ALA A 109 4.55 0.51 -2.36
CA ALA A 109 5.97 0.25 -2.48
C ALA A 109 6.68 0.06 -1.13
N SER A 110 6.00 0.31 0.00
CA SER A 110 6.63 0.34 1.31
C SER A 110 5.83 -0.34 2.41
N ILE A 111 6.56 -1.07 3.25
CA ILE A 111 6.17 -1.52 4.58
C ILE A 111 7.21 -0.94 5.54
N LEU A 112 6.83 0.04 6.34
CA LEU A 112 7.62 0.52 7.48
C LEU A 112 7.17 -0.25 8.72
N ASN A 113 8.01 -1.17 9.20
CA ASN A 113 7.69 -2.01 10.33
C ASN A 113 8.74 -1.85 11.42
N ASP A 114 8.43 -1.02 12.42
CA ASP A 114 9.19 -0.88 13.67
C ASP A 114 8.60 -1.74 14.81
N GLY A 115 7.47 -2.40 14.56
CA GLY A 115 6.83 -3.39 15.41
C GLY A 115 6.90 -4.82 14.85
N GLU A 116 5.79 -5.55 14.88
CA GLU A 116 5.71 -6.95 14.44
C GLU A 116 4.66 -7.19 13.33
N ILE A 117 5.03 -7.99 12.33
CA ILE A 117 4.07 -8.63 11.43
C ILE A 117 4.06 -10.12 11.75
N GLY A 118 2.97 -10.60 12.35
CA GLY A 118 2.75 -12.02 12.61
C GLY A 118 2.14 -12.73 11.39
N ILE A 119 2.75 -13.83 10.95
CA ILE A 119 2.13 -14.78 10.00
C ILE A 119 1.76 -16.04 10.78
N THR A 120 0.51 -16.09 11.26
CA THR A 120 0.11 -16.96 12.39
C THR A 120 -0.70 -18.17 11.92
N SER A 121 -0.19 -18.93 10.94
CA SER A 121 -0.85 -20.17 10.52
C SER A 121 -0.97 -21.18 11.67
N THR A 122 -2.10 -21.87 11.70
CA THR A 122 -2.37 -23.06 12.52
C THR A 122 -2.65 -24.29 11.65
N GLY A 123 -2.22 -24.26 10.38
CA GLY A 123 -2.41 -25.32 9.38
C GLY A 123 -3.08 -24.85 8.08
N GLY A 124 -3.69 -23.67 8.08
CA GLY A 124 -4.20 -23.01 6.87
C GLY A 124 -3.15 -22.14 6.20
N THR A 125 -3.19 -22.05 4.87
CA THR A 125 -2.31 -21.17 4.10
C THR A 125 -2.49 -19.72 4.53
N THR A 126 -1.43 -19.11 5.07
CA THR A 126 -1.47 -17.78 5.67
C THR A 126 -0.36 -16.94 5.08
N SER A 127 -0.70 -15.80 4.50
CA SER A 127 0.23 -15.11 3.59
C SER A 127 0.32 -13.60 3.80
N LEU A 128 1.54 -13.08 3.77
CA LEU A 128 1.82 -11.71 3.36
C LEU A 128 2.08 -11.72 1.85
N SER A 129 1.34 -10.92 1.08
CA SER A 129 1.43 -10.88 -0.39
C SER A 129 1.81 -9.49 -0.88
N ILE A 130 2.96 -9.35 -1.53
CA ILE A 130 3.35 -8.09 -2.19
C ILE A 130 2.81 -8.05 -3.62
N GLN A 131 2.10 -6.98 -3.96
CA GLN A 131 1.44 -6.84 -5.27
C GLN A 131 2.23 -5.98 -6.26
N GLY A 132 3.44 -5.57 -5.87
CA GLY A 132 4.41 -4.82 -6.63
C GLY A 132 5.78 -4.95 -5.95
N ASP A 133 6.80 -4.24 -6.47
CA ASP A 133 8.06 -4.10 -5.73
C ASP A 133 7.78 -3.42 -4.40
N THR A 134 8.19 -4.06 -3.30
CA THR A 134 7.91 -3.61 -1.95
C THR A 134 9.17 -3.64 -1.12
N THR A 135 9.45 -2.56 -0.41
CA THR A 135 10.56 -2.47 0.54
C THR A 135 10.03 -2.63 1.97
N LEU A 136 10.56 -3.64 2.67
CA LEU A 136 10.38 -3.88 4.09
C LEU A 136 11.50 -3.16 4.85
N THR A 137 11.12 -2.14 5.60
CA THR A 137 12.00 -1.21 6.33
C THR A 137 11.64 -1.18 7.82
N GLY A 138 12.38 -0.40 8.60
CA GLY A 138 12.22 -0.33 10.06
C GLY A 138 13.11 -1.32 10.81
N SER A 139 13.04 -1.28 12.14
CA SER A 139 13.79 -2.15 13.06
C SER A 139 13.00 -3.36 13.57
N GLY A 140 11.76 -3.51 13.12
CA GLY A 140 10.87 -4.58 13.56
C GLY A 140 11.14 -5.93 12.90
N SER A 141 10.18 -6.84 13.04
CA SER A 141 10.28 -8.20 12.52
C SER A 141 9.01 -8.68 11.80
N VAL A 142 9.19 -9.59 10.84
CA VAL A 142 8.13 -10.52 10.41
C VAL A 142 8.35 -11.85 11.12
N GLN A 143 7.38 -12.29 11.90
CA GLN A 143 7.42 -13.52 12.68
C GLN A 143 6.46 -14.56 12.11
N MET A 144 6.99 -15.66 11.60
CA MET A 144 6.22 -16.77 11.02
C MET A 144 6.08 -17.89 12.05
N SER A 145 4.86 -18.41 12.24
CA SER A 145 4.66 -19.57 13.13
C SER A 145 5.42 -20.82 12.64
N ASN A 146 5.50 -21.88 13.46
CA ASN A 146 6.17 -23.14 13.08
C ASN A 146 5.30 -23.98 12.11
N GLN A 147 4.97 -23.43 10.95
CA GLN A 147 4.15 -24.07 9.91
C GLN A 147 4.75 -23.87 8.52
N THR A 148 4.74 -24.92 7.69
CA THR A 148 5.26 -24.85 6.31
C THR A 148 4.39 -24.00 5.38
N VAL A 149 3.14 -23.74 5.77
CA VAL A 149 2.14 -23.00 4.97
C VAL A 149 2.04 -21.52 5.32
N ASN A 150 2.95 -21.00 6.15
CA ASN A 150 3.22 -19.56 6.22
C ASN A 150 3.96 -19.12 4.96
N ARG A 151 3.57 -17.99 4.40
CA ARG A 151 4.04 -17.56 3.09
C ARG A 151 4.32 -16.07 3.05
N ILE A 152 5.49 -15.70 2.53
CA ILE A 152 5.73 -14.37 1.96
C ILE A 152 5.81 -14.56 0.45
N ILE A 153 4.83 -14.03 -0.28
CA ILE A 153 4.67 -14.23 -1.73
C ILE A 153 4.41 -12.88 -2.40
N GLY A 154 4.21 -12.91 -3.70
CA GLY A 154 3.69 -11.78 -4.42
C GLY A 154 3.24 -12.13 -5.83
N VAL A 155 3.08 -11.10 -6.65
CA VAL A 155 2.80 -11.27 -8.08
C VAL A 155 4.08 -11.52 -8.87
N THR A 156 3.95 -12.21 -10.00
CA THR A 156 5.10 -12.54 -10.87
C THR A 156 5.86 -11.28 -11.27
N GLY A 157 7.17 -11.27 -11.02
CA GLY A 157 8.04 -10.16 -11.42
C GLY A 157 8.23 -9.09 -10.33
N SER A 158 7.53 -9.17 -9.19
CA SER A 158 7.81 -8.28 -8.05
C SER A 158 9.06 -8.68 -7.28
N THR A 159 9.61 -7.73 -6.51
CA THR A 159 10.80 -7.89 -5.69
C THR A 159 10.50 -7.48 -4.26
N LEU A 160 10.78 -8.35 -3.30
CA LEU A 160 10.81 -7.99 -1.89
C LEU A 160 12.21 -7.48 -1.56
N THR A 161 12.35 -6.20 -1.20
CA THR A 161 13.60 -5.67 -0.63
C THR A 161 13.49 -5.62 0.88
N GLN A 162 14.40 -6.28 1.59
CA GLN A 162 14.42 -6.33 3.04
C GLN A 162 15.64 -5.54 3.56
N SER A 163 15.38 -4.55 4.41
CA SER A 163 16.39 -3.59 4.87
C SER A 163 17.28 -4.15 5.97
N ALA A 164 18.48 -3.56 6.14
CA ALA A 164 19.53 -4.08 7.01
C ALA A 164 19.17 -4.24 8.50
N ASN A 165 18.23 -3.43 9.00
CA ASN A 165 17.83 -3.46 10.41
C ASN A 165 16.57 -4.29 10.68
N HIS A 166 15.96 -4.86 9.64
CA HIS A 166 14.75 -5.65 9.76
C HIS A 166 15.11 -7.15 9.92
N SER A 167 14.18 -7.95 10.42
CA SER A 167 14.33 -9.42 10.46
C SER A 167 13.08 -10.19 10.02
N ILE A 168 13.30 -11.34 9.39
CA ILE A 168 12.25 -12.33 9.10
C ILE A 168 12.64 -13.63 9.78
N SER A 169 11.81 -14.13 10.70
CA SER A 169 12.10 -15.36 11.45
C SER A 169 10.94 -16.33 11.41
N GLY A 170 11.23 -17.63 11.53
CA GLY A 170 10.23 -18.68 11.69
C GLY A 170 10.29 -19.78 10.64
N SER A 171 9.14 -20.34 10.31
CA SER A 171 9.00 -21.44 9.34
C SER A 171 8.00 -21.10 8.24
N GLY A 172 8.21 -21.65 7.04
CA GLY A 172 7.34 -21.44 5.89
C GLY A 172 8.09 -21.33 4.57
N SER A 173 7.57 -20.49 3.67
CA SER A 173 8.21 -20.21 2.38
C SER A 173 8.23 -18.72 2.05
N ILE A 174 9.32 -18.27 1.42
CA ILE A 174 9.45 -16.94 0.83
C ILE A 174 9.60 -17.09 -0.67
N GLY A 175 8.86 -16.32 -1.46
CA GLY A 175 9.02 -16.24 -2.91
C GLY A 175 7.90 -16.89 -3.71
N GLY A 176 7.50 -18.11 -3.36
CA GLY A 176 6.45 -18.87 -4.06
C GLY A 176 6.69 -19.14 -5.56
N ASN A 177 7.93 -19.01 -6.04
CA ASN A 177 8.36 -18.95 -7.46
C ASN A 177 7.92 -17.70 -8.23
N PHE A 178 7.43 -16.66 -7.55
CA PHE A 178 6.88 -15.46 -8.19
C PHE A 178 7.81 -14.24 -8.08
N ILE A 179 8.44 -14.05 -6.92
CA ILE A 179 9.15 -12.81 -6.59
C ILE A 179 10.67 -13.00 -6.49
N GLY A 180 11.41 -11.91 -6.73
CA GLY A 180 12.80 -11.75 -6.31
C GLY A 180 12.92 -11.37 -4.84
N LEU A 181 14.13 -11.49 -4.29
CA LEU A 181 14.43 -11.13 -2.90
C LEU A 181 15.78 -10.44 -2.82
N ASP A 182 15.76 -9.20 -2.35
CA ASP A 182 16.93 -8.41 -2.05
C ASP A 182 17.08 -8.27 -0.53
N ASN A 183 17.91 -9.11 0.07
CA ASN A 183 18.06 -9.16 1.52
C ASN A 183 19.31 -8.41 2.00
N ALA A 184 19.13 -7.35 2.80
CA ALA A 184 20.21 -6.65 3.49
C ALA A 184 20.24 -6.92 5.01
N GLY A 185 19.15 -7.45 5.58
CA GLY A 185 19.00 -7.77 7.00
C GLY A 185 19.05 -9.27 7.27
N VAL A 186 18.31 -9.73 8.30
CA VAL A 186 18.37 -11.11 8.79
C VAL A 186 17.15 -11.92 8.33
N ILE A 187 17.41 -13.11 7.78
CA ILE A 187 16.41 -14.16 7.57
C ILE A 187 16.86 -15.40 8.33
N GLU A 188 16.06 -15.84 9.29
CA GLU A 188 16.39 -16.96 10.18
C GLU A 188 15.30 -18.03 10.16
N ALA A 189 15.70 -19.28 9.92
CA ALA A 189 14.81 -20.42 10.07
C ALA A 189 14.68 -20.78 11.56
N VAL A 190 13.49 -20.59 12.13
CA VAL A 190 13.19 -20.96 13.51
C VAL A 190 12.02 -21.95 13.55
N GLY A 191 12.21 -23.02 14.31
CA GLY A 191 11.26 -24.11 14.41
C GLY A 191 11.63 -25.33 13.55
N SER A 192 10.87 -26.40 13.74
CA SER A 192 11.12 -27.70 13.10
C SER A 192 10.54 -27.82 11.69
N ALA A 193 9.60 -26.97 11.30
CA ALA A 193 8.99 -26.99 9.98
C ALA A 193 9.92 -26.43 8.89
N GLY A 194 10.91 -25.62 9.29
CA GLY A 194 11.94 -25.07 8.40
C GLY A 194 11.44 -23.90 7.53
N LEU A 195 12.39 -23.20 6.92
CA LEU A 195 12.13 -22.07 6.04
C LEU A 195 12.76 -22.33 4.67
N THR A 196 11.96 -22.17 3.61
CA THR A 196 12.42 -22.35 2.23
C THR A 196 12.38 -21.05 1.45
N LEU A 197 13.46 -20.73 0.75
CA LEU A 197 13.48 -19.66 -0.27
C LEU A 197 13.16 -20.27 -1.63
N ASN A 198 12.00 -19.94 -2.16
CA ASN A 198 11.49 -20.40 -3.44
C ASN A 198 11.31 -19.18 -4.36
N LEU A 199 12.43 -18.60 -4.80
CA LEU A 199 12.46 -17.33 -5.52
C LEU A 199 12.20 -17.52 -7.02
N ARG A 200 11.93 -16.44 -7.75
CA ARG A 200 11.81 -16.50 -9.23
C ARG A 200 13.09 -17.04 -9.86
N GLY A 201 12.93 -17.82 -10.94
CA GLY A 201 14.04 -18.50 -11.62
C GLY A 201 14.82 -17.65 -12.64
N THR A 202 14.39 -16.42 -12.92
CA THR A 202 15.09 -15.49 -13.83
C THR A 202 16.07 -14.64 -13.03
N ASN A 203 17.26 -14.41 -13.57
CA ASN A 203 18.25 -13.50 -13.00
C ASN A 203 17.65 -12.08 -12.93
N ASP A 204 17.86 -11.40 -11.81
CA ASP A 204 17.64 -9.95 -11.72
C ASP A 204 18.86 -9.25 -12.34
N GLU A 205 18.85 -9.09 -13.67
CA GLU A 205 19.99 -8.55 -14.43
C GLU A 205 20.12 -7.02 -14.32
N THR A 206 19.26 -6.35 -13.55
CA THR A 206 19.28 -4.90 -13.38
C THR A 206 19.25 -4.51 -11.91
N ARG A 207 20.43 -4.45 -11.29
CA ARG A 207 20.69 -3.60 -10.14
C ARG A 207 22.02 -2.87 -10.34
#